data_AF-A0A177NI44-F1
#
_entry.id   AF-A0A177NI44-F1
#
_cell.length_a   1.000
_cell.length_b   1.000
_cell.length_c   1.000
_cell.angle_alpha   90.00
_cell.angle_beta   90.00
_cell.angle_gamma   90.00
#
_symmetry.space_group_name_H-M   'P 1'
#
loop_
_entity.id
_entity.type
_entity.pdbx_description
1 polymer ?
#
loop_
_entity_poly.entity_id
_entity_poly.type
_entity_poly.pdbx_seq_one_letter_code
_entity_poly.pdbx_strand_id
1 'polypeptide(L)' 'MQKRLNEQVFEKPFSVESEAALNAYIEEATKKGTPPNAQPSQYWRKGYTCGDLRRYSWNDYRDCSYYHRYYGRYWPY' A
#
# COMPACT_ATOMS: atom_id res chain seq x y z
N MET A 1 -16.44 27.92 7.60
CA MET A 1 -16.11 26.65 6.92
C MET A 1 -14.61 26.63 6.68
N GLN A 2 -13.91 25.62 7.21
CA GLN A 2 -12.48 25.25 7.05
C GLN A 2 -11.91 24.97 8.45
N LYS A 3 -11.15 23.88 8.58
CA LYS A 3 -10.70 23.24 9.83
C LYS A 3 -11.77 22.36 10.47
N ARG A 4 -11.87 21.12 9.98
CA ARG A 4 -12.02 19.86 10.74
C ARG A 4 -12.39 18.70 9.79
N LEU A 5 -11.64 18.56 8.69
CA LEU A 5 -11.87 17.45 7.74
C LEU A 5 -10.78 16.37 7.78
N ASN A 6 -9.80 16.45 8.69
CA ASN A 6 -8.64 15.56 8.67
C ASN A 6 -8.43 14.79 9.98
N GLU A 7 -9.48 14.56 10.77
CA GLU A 7 -9.40 13.71 11.98
C GLU A 7 -10.12 12.37 11.83
N GLN A 8 -10.85 12.13 10.74
CA GLN A 8 -11.63 10.89 10.52
C GLN A 8 -10.93 9.87 9.60
N VAL A 9 -9.64 10.05 9.27
CA VAL A 9 -8.87 9.07 8.48
C VAL A 9 -7.96 8.22 9.37
N PHE A 10 -8.14 8.26 10.69
CA PHE A 10 -7.31 7.47 11.61
C PHE A 10 -7.88 6.10 11.96
N GLU A 11 -9.12 5.82 11.60
CA GLU A 11 -9.77 4.53 11.86
C GLU A 11 -10.59 4.10 10.65
N LYS A 12 -9.92 3.72 9.56
CA LYS A 12 -10.54 2.75 8.65
C LYS A 12 -10.11 1.37 9.14
N PRO A 13 -10.88 0.72 10.05
CA PRO A 13 -10.71 -0.70 10.29
C PRO A 13 -10.77 -1.37 8.93
N PHE A 14 -9.78 -2.21 8.61
CA PHE A 14 -9.65 -2.99 7.37
C PHE A 14 -10.94 -3.02 6.55
N SER A 15 -11.18 -2.01 5.69
CA SER A 15 -12.42 -2.02 4.94
C SER A 15 -12.27 -3.15 3.95
N VAL A 16 -13.21 -4.10 3.95
CA VAL A 16 -13.18 -5.24 3.05
C VAL A 16 -13.07 -4.75 1.59
N GLU A 17 -13.67 -3.59 1.29
CA GLU A 17 -13.49 -2.88 0.01
C GLU A 17 -12.03 -2.51 -0.30
N SER A 18 -11.24 -2.09 0.69
CA SER A 18 -9.82 -1.79 0.51
C SER A 18 -9.03 -3.05 0.16
N GLU A 19 -9.32 -4.17 0.83
CA GLU A 19 -8.63 -5.44 0.57
C GLU A 19 -9.05 -6.05 -0.77
N ALA A 20 -10.33 -6.01 -1.11
CA ALA A 20 -10.83 -6.45 -2.40
C ALA A 20 -10.20 -5.63 -3.55
N ALA A 21 -10.11 -4.31 -3.39
CA ALA A 21 -9.46 -3.43 -4.36
C ALA A 21 -7.96 -3.71 -4.51
N LEU A 22 -7.26 -3.97 -3.39
CA LEU A 22 -5.85 -4.37 -3.42
C LEU A 22 -5.67 -5.69 -4.18
N ASN A 23 -6.47 -6.69 -3.85
CA ASN A 23 -6.38 -8.02 -4.47
C ASN A 23 -6.68 -7.96 -5.97
N ALA A 24 -7.73 -7.24 -6.38
CA ALA A 24 -8.07 -7.03 -7.77
C ALA A 24 -6.92 -6.33 -8.54
N TYR A 25 -6.32 -5.29 -7.94
CA TYR A 25 -5.17 -4.62 -8.55
C TYR A 25 -3.97 -5.56 -8.72
N ILE A 26 -3.61 -6.32 -7.69
CA ILE A 26 -2.48 -7.27 -7.74
C ILE A 26 -2.76 -8.34 -8.80
N GLU A 27 -3.97 -8.89 -8.83
CA GLU A 27 -4.36 -9.90 -9.80
C GLU A 27 -4.27 -9.37 -11.24
N GLU A 28 -4.81 -8.18 -11.50
CA GLU A 28 -4.75 -7.53 -12.81
C GLU A 28 -3.31 -7.22 -13.23
N ALA A 29 -2.50 -6.65 -12.35
CA ALA A 29 -1.11 -6.33 -12.63
C ALA A 29 -0.26 -7.59 -12.88
N THR A 30 -0.51 -8.65 -12.11
CA THR A 30 0.14 -9.95 -12.31
C THR A 30 -0.27 -10.57 -13.65
N LYS A 31 -1.57 -10.55 -13.99
CA LYS A 31 -2.08 -11.02 -15.29
C LYS A 31 -1.47 -10.28 -16.47
N LYS A 32 -1.22 -8.97 -16.33
CA LYS A 32 -0.55 -8.15 -17.34
C LYS A 32 0.95 -8.38 -17.42
N GLY A 33 1.54 -9.12 -16.47
CA GLY A 33 2.99 -9.32 -16.39
C GLY A 33 3.76 -8.06 -16.02
N THR A 34 3.08 -7.05 -15.46
CA THR A 34 3.74 -5.79 -15.05
C THR A 34 4.46 -6.02 -13.73
N PRO A 35 5.79 -5.89 -13.66
CA PRO A 35 6.50 -6.01 -12.40
C PRO A 35 6.09 -4.87 -11.44
N PRO A 36 6.04 -5.14 -10.13
CA PRO A 36 5.73 -4.10 -9.14
C PRO A 36 6.84 -3.04 -9.09
N ASN A 37 6.48 -1.84 -8.62
CA ASN A 37 7.47 -0.79 -8.40
C ASN A 37 8.51 -1.24 -7.36
N ALA A 38 9.77 -1.27 -7.76
CA ALA A 38 10.89 -1.63 -6.90
C ALA A 38 11.45 -0.45 -6.10
N GLN A 39 11.08 0.79 -6.45
CA GLN A 39 11.49 1.98 -5.75
C GLN A 39 10.67 2.13 -4.47
N PRO A 40 11.30 2.17 -3.28
CA PRO A 40 10.60 2.40 -2.04
C PRO A 40 9.96 3.79 -2.02
N SER A 41 8.80 3.90 -1.36
CA SER A 41 8.17 5.18 -1.06
C SER A 41 9.13 6.11 -0.28
N GLN A 42 8.96 7.42 -0.43
CA GLN A 42 9.63 8.44 0.40
C GLN A 42 9.35 8.26 1.91
N TYR A 43 8.28 7.57 2.28
CA TYR A 43 7.93 7.28 3.67
C TYR A 43 8.51 5.95 4.17
N TRP A 44 9.19 5.19 3.32
CA TRP A 44 9.80 3.90 3.68
C TRP A 44 10.96 4.10 4.65
N ARG A 45 10.99 3.29 5.71
CA ARG A 45 12.05 3.34 6.73
C ARG A 45 12.47 1.93 7.12
N LYS A 46 13.70 1.82 7.63
CA LYS A 46 14.23 0.57 8.14
C LYS A 46 13.31 0.00 9.22
N GLY A 47 12.91 -1.26 9.05
CA GLY A 47 11.99 -1.96 9.96
C GLY A 47 10.51 -1.79 9.65
N TYR A 48 10.14 -1.03 8.61
CA TYR A 48 8.75 -0.92 8.18
C TYR A 48 8.29 -2.17 7.45
N THR A 49 6.99 -2.42 7.53
CA THR A 49 6.21 -3.31 6.69
C THR A 49 5.34 -2.48 5.75
N CYS A 50 4.71 -3.11 4.75
CA CYS A 50 3.78 -2.39 3.89
C CYS A 50 2.63 -1.73 4.69
N GLY A 51 2.17 -2.36 5.78
CA GLY A 51 1.14 -1.81 6.65
C GLY A 51 1.48 -0.44 7.23
N ASP A 52 2.76 -0.18 7.52
CA ASP A 52 3.23 1.11 8.05
C ASP A 52 3.05 2.26 7.04
N LEU A 53 2.95 1.95 5.75
CA LEU A 53 2.71 2.92 4.68
C LEU A 53 1.24 3.34 4.59
N ARG A 54 0.32 2.55 5.15
CA ARG A 54 -1.13 2.76 5.04
C ARG A 54 -1.59 4.10 5.64
N ARG A 55 -0.87 4.59 6.65
CA ARG A 55 -1.11 5.92 7.27
C ARG A 55 -0.61 7.11 6.43
N TYR A 56 0.27 6.86 5.46
CA TYR A 56 0.86 7.90 4.62
C TYR A 56 0.21 7.96 3.24
N SER A 57 0.01 6.80 2.61
CA SER A 57 -0.50 6.72 1.24
C SER A 57 -1.08 5.34 0.94
N TRP A 58 -2.30 5.30 0.41
CA TRP A 58 -2.90 4.07 -0.09
C TRP A 58 -2.11 3.50 -1.28
N ASN A 59 -1.57 4.35 -2.15
CA ASN A 59 -0.80 3.91 -3.30
C ASN A 59 0.51 3.26 -2.86
N ASP A 60 1.21 3.85 -1.88
CA ASP A 60 2.47 3.29 -1.40
C ASP A 60 2.25 1.95 -0.68
N TYR A 61 1.17 1.87 0.10
CA TYR A 61 0.71 0.62 0.70
C TYR A 61 0.42 -0.45 -0.37
N ARG A 62 -0.32 -0.09 -1.42
CA ARG A 62 -0.70 -1.00 -2.51
C ARG A 62 0.52 -1.48 -3.28
N ASP A 63 1.40 -0.56 -3.67
CA ASP A 63 2.59 -0.86 -4.46
C ASP A 63 3.59 -1.71 -3.66
N CYS A 64 3.81 -1.39 -2.37
CA CYS A 64 4.59 -2.23 -1.47
C CYS A 64 3.96 -3.63 -1.31
N SER A 65 2.63 -3.69 -1.13
CA SER A 65 1.92 -4.98 -0.97
C SER A 65 2.07 -5.84 -2.23
N TYR A 66 2.01 -5.22 -3.41
CA TYR A 66 2.26 -5.93 -4.66
C TYR A 66 3.71 -6.39 -4.76
N TYR A 67 4.68 -5.53 -4.44
CA TYR A 67 6.10 -5.88 -4.37
C TYR A 67 6.35 -7.09 -3.46
N HIS A 68 5.79 -7.07 -2.26
CA HIS A 68 5.90 -8.14 -1.29
C HIS A 68 5.25 -9.45 -1.79
N ARG A 69 4.09 -9.37 -2.44
CA ARG A 69 3.41 -10.55 -3.01
C ARG A 69 4.19 -11.17 -4.16
N TYR A 70 4.80 -10.34 -5.00
CA TYR A 70 5.55 -10.77 -6.18
C TYR A 70 6.93 -11.34 -5.83
N TYR A 71 7.68 -10.68 -4.93
CA TYR A 71 9.05 -11.06 -4.59
C TYR A 71 9.20 -11.84 -3.28
N GLY A 72 8.15 -11.93 -2.45
CA GLY A 72 8.20 -12.58 -1.14
C GLY A 72 9.03 -11.84 -0.09
N ARG A 73 9.37 -10.58 -0.32
CA ARG A 73 10.17 -9.74 0.58
C ARG A 73 9.71 -8.29 0.52
N TYR A 74 9.96 -7.52 1.59
CA TYR A 74 9.68 -6.08 1.61
C TYR A 74 10.70 -5.29 0.79
N TRP A 75 10.39 -4.02 0.53
CA TRP A 75 11.30 -3.11 -0.15
C TRP A 75 12.66 -3.02 0.57
N PRO A 76 13.76 -2.93 -0.19
CA PRO A 76 15.08 -2.71 0.39
C PRO A 76 15.17 -1.33 1.07
N TYR A 77 16.08 -1.19 2.01
CA TYR A 77 16.42 0.08 2.67
C TYR A 77 17.78 0.56 2.18
#